data_AF-A0A9P0PFT7-F1
#
_entry.id   AF-A0A9P0PFT7-F1
#
_cell.length_a   1.000
_cell.length_b   1.000
_cell.length_c   1.000
_cell.angle_alpha   90.00
_cell.angle_beta   90.00
_cell.angle_gamma   90.00
#
_symmetry.space_group_name_H-M   'P 1'
#
loop_
_entity.id
_entity.type
_entity.pdbx_description
1 polymer ?
#
loop_
_entity_poly.entity_id
_entity_poly.type
_entity_poly.pdbx_seq_one_letter_code
_entity_poly.pdbx_strand_id
1 'polypeptide(L)'
;MTEREKRKQRKIWKQASKKYREKKKTLPTILNNTPPHSDDELAATPSVRKTVGRKIVRKDRAKAYRKIKQQEKTIAKITRKYETLKKKLRRKENREQEKSQPPTTPNSKVDALIKNVDVPPEVRKNLLFNEVLTTQLKEKAGSLKKNSKENEVFQKCVSGDLVRKYKLLHMVKTFLPKERTSTSILKSDTKIREVVLKHDIRQKVEDFFQSDDISRMCPAKRDFVKNHFGWYLQN
;
A
#
# COMPACT_ATOMS: atom_id res chain seq x y z
N MET A 1 -66.07 17.81 -3.24
CA MET A 1 -65.22 16.69 -2.76
C MET A 1 -64.08 17.25 -1.93
N THR A 2 -64.20 17.19 -0.60
CA THR A 2 -63.16 17.65 0.33
C THR A 2 -61.94 16.70 0.30
N GLU A 3 -60.75 17.16 0.70
CA GLU A 3 -59.56 16.29 0.74
C GLU A 3 -59.74 15.06 1.64
N ARG A 4 -60.57 15.19 2.68
CA ARG A 4 -60.92 14.11 3.59
C ARG A 4 -61.75 13.03 2.88
N GLU A 5 -62.68 13.41 2.01
CA GLU A 5 -63.46 12.50 1.17
C GLU A 5 -62.60 11.80 0.11
N LYS A 6 -61.73 12.55 -0.59
CA LYS A 6 -60.77 11.95 -1.54
C LYS A 6 -59.87 10.92 -0.87
N ARG A 7 -59.43 11.16 0.37
CA ARG A 7 -58.64 10.20 1.16
C ARG A 7 -59.43 8.94 1.50
N LYS A 8 -60.71 9.06 1.88
CA LYS A 8 -61.60 7.90 2.11
C LYS A 8 -61.76 7.08 0.82
N GLN A 9 -61.98 7.73 -0.33
CA GLN A 9 -62.16 7.05 -1.61
C GLN A 9 -60.89 6.31 -2.06
N ARG A 10 -59.70 6.93 -1.90
CA ARG A 10 -58.41 6.27 -2.15
C ARG A 10 -58.20 5.04 -1.26
N LYS A 11 -58.65 5.09 0.00
CA LYS A 11 -58.58 3.95 0.92
C LYS A 11 -59.47 2.80 0.46
N ILE A 12 -60.70 3.10 0.02
CA ILE A 12 -61.65 2.13 -0.54
C ILE A 12 -61.08 1.49 -1.81
N TRP A 13 -60.51 2.28 -2.73
CA TRP A 13 -59.87 1.75 -3.94
C TRP A 13 -58.69 0.84 -3.65
N LYS A 14 -57.83 1.19 -2.69
CA LYS A 14 -56.73 0.30 -2.28
C LYS A 14 -57.25 -1.03 -1.73
N GLN A 15 -58.30 -0.99 -0.91
CA GLN A 15 -58.92 -2.20 -0.35
C GLN A 15 -59.61 -3.04 -1.42
N ALA A 16 -60.39 -2.43 -2.32
CA ALA A 16 -61.05 -3.11 -3.42
C ALA A 16 -60.05 -3.73 -4.41
N SER A 17 -58.98 -3.02 -4.74
CA SER A 17 -57.92 -3.51 -5.62
C SER A 17 -57.15 -4.68 -4.99
N LYS A 18 -56.90 -4.62 -3.66
CA LYS A 18 -56.30 -5.74 -2.92
C LYS A 18 -57.21 -6.97 -2.94
N LYS A 19 -58.51 -6.82 -2.62
CA LYS A 19 -59.51 -7.89 -2.69
C LYS A 19 -59.61 -8.49 -4.10
N TYR A 20 -59.60 -7.67 -5.15
CA TYR A 20 -59.61 -8.15 -6.54
C TYR A 20 -58.37 -8.99 -6.87
N ARG A 21 -57.17 -8.53 -6.47
CA ARG A 21 -55.92 -9.27 -6.69
C ARG A 21 -55.88 -10.58 -5.92
N GLU A 22 -56.39 -10.60 -4.69
CA GLU A 22 -56.50 -11.81 -3.87
C GLU A 22 -57.48 -12.81 -4.48
N LYS A 23 -58.69 -12.36 -4.88
CA LYS A 23 -59.67 -13.20 -5.59
C LYS A 23 -59.10 -13.78 -6.89
N LYS A 24 -58.32 -13.00 -7.65
CA LYS A 24 -57.67 -13.47 -8.88
C LYS A 24 -56.55 -14.49 -8.61
N LYS A 25 -55.88 -14.42 -7.47
CA LYS A 25 -54.87 -15.41 -7.06
C LYS A 25 -55.50 -16.71 -6.55
N THR A 26 -56.66 -16.64 -5.90
CA THR A 26 -57.37 -17.82 -5.36
C THR A 26 -58.25 -18.52 -6.40
N LEU A 27 -58.73 -17.79 -7.42
CA LEU A 27 -59.49 -18.35 -8.54
C LEU A 27 -58.86 -19.60 -9.20
N PRO A 28 -57.56 -19.63 -9.56
CA PRO A 28 -56.95 -20.84 -10.12
C PRO A 28 -56.89 -21.99 -9.12
N THR A 29 -56.84 -21.72 -7.82
CA THR A 29 -56.85 -22.77 -6.77
C THR A 29 -58.26 -23.34 -6.57
N ILE A 30 -59.29 -22.51 -6.65
CA ILE A 30 -60.70 -22.94 -6.53
C ILE A 30 -61.15 -23.70 -7.79
N LEU A 31 -60.73 -23.25 -8.98
CA LEU A 31 -61.03 -23.93 -10.25
C LEU A 31 -60.43 -25.34 -10.32
N ASN A 32 -59.33 -25.59 -9.59
CA ASN A 32 -58.68 -26.91 -9.51
C ASN A 32 -59.28 -27.84 -8.43
N ASN A 33 -60.13 -27.31 -7.52
CA ASN A 33 -60.72 -28.05 -6.39
C ASN A 33 -62.25 -28.18 -6.48
N THR A 34 -62.87 -27.73 -7.57
CA THR A 34 -64.30 -27.94 -7.82
C THR A 34 -64.41 -29.17 -8.73
N PRO A 35 -65.20 -30.21 -8.39
CA PRO A 35 -65.43 -31.32 -9.30
C PRO A 35 -66.00 -30.78 -10.62
N PRO A 36 -65.59 -31.31 -11.78
CA PRO A 36 -66.02 -30.79 -13.06
C PRO A 36 -67.55 -30.89 -13.13
N HIS A 37 -68.20 -29.79 -13.51
CA HIS A 37 -69.59 -29.83 -13.94
C HIS A 37 -69.59 -30.72 -15.18
N SER A 38 -70.24 -31.88 -15.07
CA SER A 38 -70.56 -32.73 -16.20
C SER A 38 -71.35 -31.89 -17.19
N ASP A 39 -70.93 -31.95 -18.45
CA ASP A 39 -71.50 -31.30 -19.63
C ASP A 39 -71.08 -29.84 -19.87
N ASP A 40 -69.86 -29.67 -20.39
CA ASP A 40 -69.71 -28.96 -21.67
C ASP A 40 -68.31 -29.23 -22.27
N GLU A 41 -68.32 -29.85 -23.44
CA GLU A 41 -67.14 -30.03 -24.28
C GLU A 41 -66.61 -28.68 -24.77
N LEU A 42 -65.67 -28.08 -24.06
CA LEU A 42 -64.75 -27.13 -24.69
C LEU A 42 -63.32 -27.57 -24.43
N ALA A 43 -62.81 -28.29 -25.43
CA ALA A 43 -61.43 -28.70 -25.59
C ALA A 43 -60.46 -27.61 -25.08
N ALA A 44 -59.89 -27.81 -23.89
CA ALA A 44 -58.67 -27.13 -23.50
C ALA A 44 -57.58 -27.62 -24.47
N THR A 45 -57.42 -26.91 -25.59
CA THR A 45 -56.60 -27.35 -26.71
C THR A 45 -55.19 -27.74 -26.21
N PRO A 46 -54.68 -28.93 -26.56
CA PRO A 46 -53.38 -29.43 -26.09
C PRO A 46 -52.20 -28.48 -26.43
N SER A 47 -52.43 -27.53 -27.35
CA SER A 47 -51.55 -26.41 -27.69
C SER A 47 -51.24 -25.49 -26.50
N VAL A 48 -52.22 -25.11 -25.68
CA VAL A 48 -52.03 -24.16 -24.56
C VAL A 48 -51.20 -24.79 -23.44
N ARG A 49 -51.40 -26.08 -23.13
CA ARG A 49 -50.58 -26.80 -22.13
C ARG A 49 -49.14 -26.98 -22.60
N LYS A 50 -48.92 -27.31 -23.88
CA LYS A 50 -47.57 -27.42 -24.48
C LYS A 50 -46.80 -26.09 -24.48
N THR A 51 -47.46 -24.96 -24.72
CA THR A 51 -46.81 -23.63 -24.71
C THR A 51 -46.41 -23.18 -23.30
N VAL A 52 -47.25 -23.46 -22.28
CA VAL A 52 -46.92 -23.18 -20.88
C VAL A 52 -45.72 -24.01 -20.40
N GLY A 53 -45.67 -25.31 -20.72
CA GLY A 53 -44.54 -26.19 -20.41
C GLY A 53 -43.23 -25.70 -21.05
N ARG A 54 -43.25 -25.34 -22.35
CA ARG A 54 -42.10 -24.75 -23.05
C ARG A 54 -41.61 -23.45 -22.40
N LYS A 55 -42.53 -22.62 -21.90
CA LYS A 55 -42.20 -21.36 -21.20
C LYS A 55 -41.50 -21.63 -19.86
N ILE A 56 -41.94 -22.65 -19.11
CA ILE A 56 -41.30 -23.07 -17.86
C ILE A 56 -39.88 -23.60 -18.13
N VAL A 57 -39.73 -24.53 -19.08
CA VAL A 57 -38.42 -25.07 -19.46
C VAL A 57 -37.45 -23.97 -19.90
N ARG A 58 -37.91 -23.00 -20.71
CA ARG A 58 -37.09 -21.86 -21.13
C ARG A 58 -36.65 -21.01 -19.94
N LYS A 59 -37.53 -20.78 -18.97
CA LYS A 59 -37.24 -20.04 -17.74
C LYS A 59 -36.21 -20.78 -16.88
N ASP A 60 -36.38 -22.08 -16.70
CA ASP A 60 -35.47 -22.90 -15.89
C ASP A 60 -34.10 -23.04 -16.53
N ARG A 61 -34.05 -23.25 -17.85
CA ARG A 61 -32.80 -23.24 -18.63
C ARG A 61 -32.09 -21.89 -18.52
N ALA A 62 -32.81 -20.77 -18.63
CA ALA A 62 -32.23 -19.44 -18.42
C ALA A 62 -31.71 -19.25 -16.99
N LYS A 63 -32.41 -19.79 -15.97
CA LYS A 63 -31.97 -19.75 -14.58
C LYS A 63 -30.69 -20.58 -14.37
N ALA A 64 -30.62 -21.76 -14.98
CA ALA A 64 -29.44 -22.63 -14.95
C ALA A 64 -28.23 -21.94 -15.59
N TYR A 65 -28.36 -21.38 -16.80
CA TYR A 65 -27.27 -20.65 -17.44
C TYR A 65 -26.81 -19.42 -16.65
N ARG A 66 -27.73 -18.68 -16.01
CA ARG A 66 -27.37 -17.58 -15.12
C ARG A 66 -26.56 -18.08 -13.92
N LYS A 67 -26.93 -19.21 -13.32
CA LYS A 67 -26.17 -19.83 -12.23
C LYS A 67 -24.78 -20.27 -12.68
N ILE A 68 -24.67 -20.96 -13.81
CA ILE A 68 -23.39 -21.38 -14.39
C ILE A 68 -22.47 -20.16 -14.59
N LYS A 69 -22.98 -19.10 -15.22
CA LYS A 69 -22.23 -17.86 -15.44
C LYS A 69 -21.79 -17.19 -14.13
N GLN A 70 -22.61 -17.25 -13.08
CA GLN A 70 -22.24 -16.74 -11.76
C GLN A 70 -21.14 -17.61 -11.13
N GLN A 71 -21.26 -18.93 -11.22
CA GLN A 71 -20.28 -19.88 -10.71
C GLN A 71 -18.93 -19.71 -11.40
N GLU A 72 -18.89 -19.61 -12.73
CA GLU A 72 -17.68 -19.33 -13.51
C GLU A 72 -16.99 -18.03 -13.05
N LYS A 73 -17.77 -16.95 -12.83
CA LYS A 73 -17.23 -15.69 -12.29
C LYS A 73 -16.66 -15.86 -10.88
N THR A 74 -17.30 -16.66 -10.02
CA THR A 74 -16.79 -16.91 -8.67
C THR A 74 -15.50 -17.72 -8.70
N ILE A 75 -15.43 -18.75 -9.55
CA ILE A 75 -14.22 -19.56 -9.76
C ILE A 75 -13.09 -18.66 -10.24
N ALA A 76 -13.31 -17.85 -11.29
CA ALA A 76 -12.31 -16.91 -11.80
C ALA A 76 -11.83 -15.90 -10.75
N LYS A 77 -12.71 -15.45 -9.84
CA LYS A 77 -12.33 -14.57 -8.74
C LYS A 77 -11.48 -15.28 -7.70
N ILE A 78 -11.82 -16.53 -7.37
CA ILE A 78 -11.08 -17.35 -6.40
C ILE A 78 -9.71 -17.73 -6.96
N THR A 79 -9.61 -18.14 -8.22
CA THR A 79 -8.32 -18.48 -8.86
C THR A 79 -7.37 -17.29 -8.90
N ARG A 80 -7.86 -16.10 -9.30
CA ARG A 80 -7.08 -14.86 -9.24
C ARG A 80 -6.58 -14.56 -7.82
N LYS A 81 -7.44 -14.69 -6.81
CA LYS A 81 -7.04 -14.50 -5.41
C LYS A 81 -5.97 -15.52 -4.99
N TYR A 82 -6.17 -16.79 -5.33
CA TYR A 82 -5.23 -17.86 -5.05
C TYR A 82 -3.85 -17.59 -5.66
N GLU A 83 -3.78 -17.24 -6.95
CA GLU A 83 -2.52 -16.87 -7.61
C GLU A 83 -1.84 -15.68 -6.95
N THR A 84 -2.63 -14.68 -6.54
CA THR A 84 -2.10 -13.49 -5.86
C THR A 84 -1.50 -13.87 -4.51
N LEU A 85 -2.20 -14.71 -3.74
CA LEU A 85 -1.73 -15.21 -2.45
C LEU A 85 -0.50 -16.11 -2.61
N LYS A 86 -0.50 -17.01 -3.59
CA LYS A 86 0.65 -17.87 -3.94
C LYS A 86 1.89 -17.04 -4.27
N LYS A 87 1.74 -15.98 -5.09
CA LYS A 87 2.84 -15.05 -5.39
C LYS A 87 3.33 -14.30 -4.15
N LYS A 88 2.43 -13.89 -3.24
CA LYS A 88 2.81 -13.23 -1.97
C LYS A 88 3.56 -14.18 -1.05
N LEU A 89 3.10 -15.42 -0.93
CA LEU A 89 3.71 -16.47 -0.12
C LEU A 89 5.14 -16.75 -0.60
N ARG A 90 5.33 -17.02 -1.90
CA ARG A 90 6.66 -17.21 -2.49
C ARG A 90 7.62 -16.03 -2.23
N ARG A 91 7.12 -14.79 -2.35
CA ARG A 91 7.93 -13.59 -2.03
C ARG A 91 8.33 -13.52 -0.56
N LYS A 92 7.48 -14.03 0.34
CA LYS A 92 7.76 -14.07 1.78
C LYS A 92 8.80 -15.14 2.09
N GLU A 93 8.64 -16.34 1.55
CA GLU A 93 9.60 -17.45 1.68
C GLU A 93 10.99 -17.05 1.18
N ASN A 94 11.08 -16.45 -0.02
CA ASN A 94 12.38 -15.99 -0.54
C ASN A 94 13.05 -14.97 0.41
N ARG A 95 12.29 -14.05 1.00
CA ARG A 95 12.82 -13.08 1.97
C ARG A 95 13.24 -13.74 3.28
N GLU A 96 12.56 -14.80 3.69
CA GLU A 96 12.92 -15.56 4.89
C GLU A 96 14.17 -16.40 4.66
N GLN A 97 14.30 -17.03 3.49
CA GLN A 97 15.53 -17.69 3.05
C GLN A 97 16.71 -16.72 2.97
N GLU A 98 16.51 -15.53 2.39
CA GLU A 98 17.55 -14.48 2.37
C GLU A 98 17.97 -14.04 3.78
N LYS A 99 17.06 -14.07 4.76
CA LYS A 99 17.38 -13.75 6.17
C LYS A 99 18.04 -14.89 6.93
N SER A 100 17.77 -16.15 6.56
CA SER A 100 18.35 -17.32 7.22
C SER A 100 19.78 -17.60 6.77
N GLN A 101 20.19 -17.07 5.61
CA GLN A 101 21.59 -17.13 5.19
C GLN A 101 22.45 -16.24 6.11
N PRO A 102 23.65 -16.69 6.50
CA PRO A 102 24.56 -15.87 7.30
C PRO A 102 24.84 -14.54 6.57
N PRO A 103 24.97 -13.43 7.31
CA PRO A 103 25.15 -12.11 6.70
C PRO A 103 26.41 -12.13 5.84
N THR A 104 26.22 -12.04 4.52
CA THR A 104 27.33 -12.10 3.58
C THR A 104 28.23 -10.90 3.81
N THR A 105 29.48 -11.16 4.17
CA THR A 105 30.48 -10.10 4.37
C THR A 105 30.69 -9.35 3.04
N PRO A 106 31.05 -8.05 3.08
CA PRO A 106 31.33 -7.29 1.86
C PRO A 106 32.35 -7.98 0.95
N ASN A 107 33.37 -8.62 1.55
CA ASN A 107 34.37 -9.37 0.79
C ASN A 107 33.78 -10.60 0.09
N SER A 108 32.98 -11.40 0.81
CA SER A 108 32.31 -12.57 0.23
C SER A 108 31.36 -12.21 -0.92
N LYS A 109 30.69 -11.04 -0.85
CA LYS A 109 29.86 -10.54 -1.97
C LYS A 109 30.68 -10.16 -3.19
N VAL A 110 31.79 -9.46 -3.00
CA VAL A 110 32.68 -9.08 -4.10
C VAL A 110 33.29 -10.32 -4.74
N ASP A 111 33.73 -11.28 -3.93
CA ASP A 111 34.28 -12.55 -4.42
C ASP A 111 33.22 -13.35 -5.19
N ALA A 112 31.96 -13.35 -4.74
CA ALA A 112 30.86 -13.98 -5.46
C ALA A 112 30.55 -13.28 -6.79
N LEU A 113 30.64 -11.95 -6.86
CA LEU A 113 30.44 -11.17 -8.08
C LEU A 113 31.55 -11.40 -9.12
N ILE A 114 32.79 -11.56 -8.65
CA ILE A 114 33.99 -11.67 -9.50
C ILE A 114 34.35 -13.14 -9.77
N LYS A 115 33.68 -14.12 -9.16
CA LYS A 115 34.06 -15.55 -9.16
C LYS A 115 34.50 -16.15 -10.51
N ASN A 116 33.96 -15.67 -11.63
CA ASN A 116 34.26 -16.17 -12.98
C ASN A 116 34.88 -15.12 -13.91
N VAL A 117 35.35 -13.98 -13.39
CA VAL A 117 35.88 -12.86 -14.17
C VAL A 117 37.25 -12.49 -13.61
N ASP A 118 38.26 -12.43 -14.47
CA ASP A 118 39.54 -11.87 -14.06
C ASP A 118 39.44 -10.34 -14.01
N VAL A 119 39.72 -9.77 -12.85
CA VAL A 119 39.49 -8.36 -12.56
C VAL A 119 40.76 -7.76 -11.96
N PRO A 120 41.26 -6.63 -12.48
CA PRO A 120 42.43 -5.96 -11.93
C PRO A 120 42.26 -5.64 -10.43
N PRO A 121 43.36 -5.68 -9.65
CA PRO A 121 43.30 -5.48 -8.20
C PRO A 121 42.69 -4.13 -7.81
N GLU A 122 42.89 -3.09 -8.61
CA GLU A 122 42.30 -1.76 -8.40
C GLU A 122 40.76 -1.79 -8.51
N VAL A 123 40.22 -2.51 -9.49
CA VAL A 123 38.79 -2.65 -9.69
C VAL A 123 38.18 -3.46 -8.54
N ARG A 124 38.84 -4.53 -8.11
CA ARG A 124 38.43 -5.30 -6.92
C ARG A 124 38.40 -4.42 -5.66
N LYS A 125 39.43 -3.60 -5.45
CA LYS A 125 39.50 -2.66 -4.31
C LYS A 125 38.35 -1.65 -4.35
N ASN A 126 38.06 -1.08 -5.53
CA ASN A 126 36.95 -0.14 -5.70
C ASN A 126 35.59 -0.80 -5.48
N LEU A 127 35.39 -2.02 -5.96
CA LEU A 127 34.15 -2.78 -5.72
C LEU A 127 33.96 -3.07 -4.23
N LEU A 128 35.02 -3.49 -3.54
CA LEU A 128 34.99 -3.71 -2.09
C LEU A 128 34.69 -2.43 -1.32
N PHE A 129 35.36 -1.32 -1.66
CA PHE A 129 35.09 -0.03 -1.05
C PHE A 129 33.63 0.39 -1.24
N ASN A 130 33.09 0.25 -2.45
CA ASN A 130 31.69 0.57 -2.74
C ASN A 130 30.73 -0.31 -1.94
N GLU A 131 30.96 -1.61 -1.84
CA GLU A 131 30.09 -2.49 -1.05
C GLU A 131 30.12 -2.09 0.42
N VAL A 132 31.31 -1.87 1.01
CA VAL A 132 31.47 -1.41 2.40
C VAL A 132 30.77 -0.08 2.64
N LEU A 133 30.94 0.89 1.73
CA LEU A 133 30.29 2.19 1.83
C LEU A 133 28.76 2.02 1.82
N THR A 134 28.23 1.22 0.91
CA THR A 134 26.78 1.02 0.81
C THR A 134 26.20 0.26 2.01
N THR A 135 26.92 -0.71 2.59
CA THR A 135 26.47 -1.40 3.80
C THR A 135 26.43 -0.44 4.99
N GLN A 136 27.48 0.36 5.19
CA GLN A 136 27.55 1.36 6.26
C GLN A 136 26.44 2.41 6.13
N LEU A 137 26.17 2.90 4.92
CA LEU A 137 25.08 3.85 4.67
C LEU A 137 23.71 3.23 4.98
N LYS A 138 23.49 1.96 4.63
CA LYS A 138 22.24 1.24 4.95
C LYS A 138 22.07 1.02 6.45
N GLU A 139 23.12 0.59 7.14
CA GLU A 139 23.12 0.40 8.59
C GLU A 139 22.86 1.71 9.32
N LYS A 140 23.55 2.80 8.91
CA LYS A 140 23.34 4.12 9.50
C LYS A 140 21.91 4.61 9.26
N ALA A 141 21.39 4.49 8.03
CA ALA A 141 20.00 4.83 7.72
C ALA A 141 18.98 4.02 8.55
N GLY A 142 19.26 2.73 8.81
CA GLY A 142 18.41 1.88 9.64
C GLY A 142 18.47 2.23 11.14
N SER A 143 19.63 2.67 11.63
CA SER A 143 19.83 3.07 13.03
C SER A 143 19.16 4.40 13.40
N LEU A 144 18.97 5.29 12.42
CA LEU A 144 18.41 6.62 12.63
C LEU A 144 16.88 6.60 12.78
N LYS A 145 16.36 7.32 13.77
CA LYS A 145 14.91 7.50 13.95
C LYS A 145 14.34 8.28 12.76
N LYS A 146 13.20 7.81 12.22
CA LYS A 146 12.59 8.38 10.99
C LYS A 146 12.37 9.89 11.02
N ASN A 147 12.00 10.45 12.18
CA ASN A 147 11.67 11.87 12.34
C ASN A 147 12.76 12.67 13.10
N SER A 148 14.00 12.17 13.19
CA SER A 148 15.08 12.92 13.84
C SER A 148 15.72 13.94 12.90
N LYS A 149 16.23 15.04 13.48
CA LYS A 149 17.06 16.02 12.76
C LYS A 149 18.30 15.36 12.13
N GLU A 150 18.90 14.40 12.83
CA GLU A 150 20.03 13.61 12.33
C GLU A 150 19.69 12.82 11.07
N ASN A 151 18.49 12.22 11.00
CA ASN A 151 18.03 11.54 9.80
C ASN A 151 17.82 12.54 8.67
N GLU A 152 17.27 13.71 8.94
CA GLU A 152 17.12 14.75 7.91
C GLU A 152 18.48 15.22 7.35
N VAL A 153 19.45 15.47 8.23
CA VAL A 153 20.82 15.82 7.85
C VAL A 153 21.46 14.70 7.05
N PHE A 154 21.38 13.46 7.50
CA PHE A 154 21.89 12.30 6.78
C PHE A 154 21.28 12.17 5.38
N GLN A 155 19.96 12.37 5.26
CA GLN A 155 19.30 12.32 3.96
C GLN A 155 19.79 13.44 3.05
N LYS A 156 20.00 14.67 3.56
CA LYS A 156 20.61 15.77 2.79
C LYS A 156 22.06 15.45 2.42
N CYS A 157 22.84 14.91 3.36
CA CYS A 157 24.05 14.06 3.26
C CYS A 157 24.26 13.32 1.93
N VAL A 158 23.36 12.38 1.72
CA VAL A 158 23.52 11.31 0.73
C VAL A 158 22.66 11.58 -0.52
N SER A 159 22.10 12.79 -0.62
CA SER A 159 21.21 13.21 -1.70
C SER A 159 21.73 14.47 -2.40
N GLY A 160 21.12 14.83 -3.53
CA GLY A 160 21.56 15.93 -4.40
C GLY A 160 21.92 15.50 -5.83
N ASP A 161 22.32 16.47 -6.64
CA ASP A 161 22.51 16.30 -8.09
C ASP A 161 23.65 15.37 -8.47
N LEU A 162 24.67 15.21 -7.60
CA LEU A 162 25.77 14.27 -7.82
C LEU A 162 25.28 12.82 -7.94
N VAL A 163 24.28 12.44 -7.14
CA VAL A 163 23.67 11.10 -7.20
C VAL A 163 23.01 10.88 -8.56
N ARG A 164 22.42 11.92 -9.14
CA ARG A 164 21.84 11.88 -10.49
C ARG A 164 22.92 11.86 -11.57
N LYS A 165 23.96 12.70 -11.45
CA LYS A 165 25.09 12.77 -12.38
C LYS A 165 25.76 11.40 -12.56
N TYR A 166 25.99 10.68 -11.45
CA TYR A 166 26.62 9.36 -11.45
C TYR A 166 25.63 8.19 -11.51
N LYS A 167 24.34 8.42 -11.80
CA LYS A 167 23.29 7.40 -11.95
C LYS A 167 23.11 6.48 -10.72
N LEU A 168 23.43 6.97 -9.53
CA LEU A 168 23.37 6.24 -8.25
C LEU A 168 22.00 6.31 -7.56
N LEU A 169 20.99 6.89 -8.22
CA LEU A 169 19.63 7.01 -7.67
C LEU A 169 19.02 5.67 -7.27
N HIS A 170 19.34 4.59 -8.00
CA HIS A 170 18.85 3.25 -7.69
C HIS A 170 19.39 2.75 -6.34
N MET A 171 20.65 3.05 -6.01
CA MET A 171 21.24 2.69 -4.72
C MET A 171 20.62 3.51 -3.58
N VAL A 172 20.53 4.82 -3.78
CA VAL A 172 20.05 5.75 -2.74
C VAL A 172 18.60 5.46 -2.34
N LYS A 173 17.75 5.02 -3.29
CA LYS A 173 16.38 4.57 -3.02
C LYS A 173 16.28 3.35 -2.10
N THR A 174 17.36 2.58 -1.90
CA THR A 174 17.34 1.39 -1.04
C THR A 174 17.32 1.74 0.44
N PHE A 175 17.88 2.90 0.82
CA PHE A 175 17.99 3.34 2.20
C PHE A 175 17.33 4.71 2.48
N LEU A 176 16.94 5.47 1.46
CA LEU A 176 16.08 6.64 1.63
C LEU A 176 14.58 6.28 1.63
N PRO A 177 13.75 7.00 2.42
CA PRO A 177 12.30 6.78 2.43
C PRO A 177 11.64 7.06 1.07
N LYS A 178 10.71 6.18 0.68
CA LYS A 178 10.00 6.21 -0.62
C LYS A 178 9.09 7.42 -0.84
N GLU A 179 8.74 8.15 0.22
CA GLU A 179 7.79 9.27 0.17
C GLU A 179 8.39 10.54 -0.45
N ARG A 180 9.72 10.60 -0.61
CA ARG A 180 10.36 11.71 -1.32
C ARG A 180 10.32 11.46 -2.82
N THR A 181 9.56 12.29 -3.54
CA THR A 181 9.60 12.38 -5.00
C THR A 181 11.05 12.60 -5.46
N SER A 182 11.41 12.14 -6.67
CA SER A 182 12.80 12.27 -7.14
C SER A 182 13.30 13.72 -7.15
N THR A 183 12.40 14.70 -7.18
CA THR A 183 12.69 16.13 -7.10
C THR A 183 13.04 16.59 -5.68
N SER A 184 12.45 15.98 -4.64
CA SER A 184 12.73 16.28 -3.23
C SER A 184 14.11 15.74 -2.79
N ILE A 185 14.54 14.60 -3.34
CA ILE A 185 15.87 14.03 -3.09
C ILE A 185 16.99 14.91 -3.69
N LEU A 186 16.68 15.78 -4.65
CA LEU A 186 17.68 16.60 -5.33
C LEU A 186 17.85 17.99 -4.72
N LYS A 187 16.93 18.41 -3.85
CA LYS A 187 17.05 19.65 -3.09
C LYS A 187 17.87 19.41 -1.83
N SER A 188 19.20 19.41 -1.98
CA SER A 188 20.09 19.54 -0.83
C SER A 188 20.12 21.01 -0.41
N ASP A 189 19.46 21.36 0.70
CA ASP A 189 19.69 22.66 1.34
C ASP A 189 21.10 22.67 1.93
N THR A 190 22.06 23.16 1.15
CA THR A 190 23.46 23.38 1.57
C THR A 190 23.53 24.22 2.84
N LYS A 191 22.61 25.17 3.02
CA LYS A 191 22.51 26.02 4.21
C LYS A 191 22.34 25.24 5.52
N ILE A 192 21.61 24.12 5.52
CA ILE A 192 21.34 23.37 6.77
C ILE A 192 22.54 22.53 7.19
N ARG A 193 23.31 21.99 6.23
CA ARG A 193 24.58 21.30 6.54
C ARG A 193 25.55 22.25 7.22
N GLU A 194 25.65 23.47 6.71
CA GLU A 194 26.57 24.48 7.25
C GLU A 194 26.19 24.88 8.68
N VAL A 195 24.90 25.00 8.99
CA VAL A 195 24.41 25.34 10.34
C VAL A 195 24.69 24.23 11.35
N VAL A 196 24.44 22.96 10.99
CA VAL A 196 24.65 21.83 11.91
C VAL A 196 26.14 21.57 12.14
N LEU A 197 26.97 21.64 11.08
CA LEU A 197 28.42 21.54 11.22
C LEU A 197 29.00 22.65 12.12
N LYS A 198 28.48 23.88 12.00
CA LYS A 198 28.87 24.99 12.88
C LYS A 198 28.52 24.73 14.35
N HIS A 199 27.37 24.13 14.63
CA HIS A 199 26.97 23.81 16.01
C HIS A 199 27.85 22.72 16.64
N ASP A 200 28.06 21.59 15.96
CA ASP A 200 28.88 20.49 16.51
C ASP A 200 30.34 20.88 16.69
N ILE A 201 30.90 21.66 15.75
CA ILE A 201 32.27 22.17 15.88
C ILE A 201 32.34 23.15 17.06
N ARG A 202 31.35 24.04 17.19
CA ARG A 202 31.28 24.97 18.32
C ARG A 202 31.19 24.24 19.65
N GLN A 203 30.36 23.21 19.75
CA GLN A 203 30.21 22.42 20.97
C GLN A 203 31.50 21.67 21.31
N LYS A 204 32.19 21.08 20.33
CA LYS A 204 33.50 20.45 20.55
C LYS A 204 34.58 21.45 20.98
N VAL A 205 34.54 22.66 20.45
CA VAL A 205 35.44 23.75 20.86
C VAL A 205 35.13 24.18 22.29
N GLU A 206 33.85 24.32 22.65
CA GLU A 206 33.40 24.61 24.02
C GLU A 206 33.85 23.50 24.99
N ASP A 207 33.61 22.23 24.66
CA ASP A 207 34.00 21.07 25.47
C ASP A 207 35.53 20.97 25.63
N PHE A 208 36.29 21.25 24.56
CA PHE A 208 37.74 21.30 24.60
C PHE A 208 38.24 22.39 25.56
N PHE A 209 37.67 23.60 25.52
CA PHE A 209 38.08 24.68 26.42
C PHE A 209 37.54 24.54 27.84
N GLN A 210 36.49 23.73 28.06
CA GLN A 210 35.98 23.36 29.39
C GLN A 210 36.72 22.19 30.03
N SER A 211 37.53 21.45 29.26
CA SER A 211 38.32 20.33 29.76
C SER A 211 39.42 20.81 30.73
N ASP A 212 39.53 20.14 31.88
CA ASP A 212 40.32 20.63 33.02
C ASP A 212 41.84 20.62 32.75
N ASP A 213 42.30 19.67 31.91
CA ASP A 213 43.68 19.56 31.43
C ASP A 213 44.15 20.84 30.71
N ILE A 214 43.22 21.47 30.01
CA ILE A 214 43.46 22.67 29.21
C ILE A 214 43.33 23.91 30.09
N SER A 215 42.45 23.90 31.09
CA SER A 215 42.28 24.98 32.07
C SER A 215 43.60 25.40 32.74
N ARG A 216 44.48 24.44 33.05
CA ARG A 216 45.79 24.69 33.67
C ARG A 216 46.84 25.30 32.73
N MET A 217 46.71 25.10 31.42
CA MET A 217 47.72 25.43 30.41
C MET A 217 47.61 26.84 29.82
N CYS A 218 46.46 27.52 29.92
CA CYS A 218 46.42 28.96 29.63
C CYS A 218 45.48 29.70 30.60
N PRO A 219 45.99 30.66 31.39
CA PRO A 219 45.16 31.59 32.17
C PRO A 219 44.28 32.46 31.24
N ALA A 220 43.14 32.96 31.73
CA ALA A 220 42.15 33.81 31.02
C ALA A 220 41.23 33.15 29.96
N LYS A 221 41.15 31.81 29.90
CA LYS A 221 40.27 31.07 28.95
C LYS A 221 38.77 31.34 29.09
N ARG A 222 38.31 31.60 30.32
CA ARG A 222 36.89 31.90 30.59
C ARG A 222 36.42 33.21 29.94
N ASP A 223 37.36 34.13 29.68
CA ASP A 223 37.04 35.41 29.03
C ASP A 223 36.80 35.23 27.53
N PHE A 224 37.47 34.26 26.89
CA PHE A 224 37.26 33.95 25.47
C PHE A 224 35.88 33.33 25.23
N VAL A 225 35.44 32.42 26.11
CA VAL A 225 34.10 31.81 26.06
C VAL A 225 33.01 32.86 26.36
N LYS A 226 33.22 33.73 27.35
CA LYS A 226 32.26 34.79 27.71
C LYS A 226 32.12 35.87 26.64
N ASN A 227 33.23 36.39 26.10
CA ASN A 227 33.20 37.54 25.20
C ASN A 227 32.88 37.18 23.75
N HIS A 228 33.31 36.00 23.27
CA HIS A 228 33.10 35.63 21.87
C HIS A 228 31.72 35.01 21.59
N PHE A 229 31.08 34.42 22.61
CA PHE A 229 29.80 33.74 22.45
C PHE A 229 28.60 34.43 23.14
N GLY A 230 28.84 35.34 24.10
CA GLY A 230 27.79 36.13 24.74
C GLY A 230 27.12 37.16 23.81
N TRP A 231 27.82 37.64 22.79
CA TRP A 231 27.33 38.68 21.87
C TRP A 231 26.22 38.21 20.91
N TYR A 232 25.98 36.91 20.77
CA TYR A 232 24.97 36.35 19.85
C TYR A 232 23.65 35.96 20.52
N LEU A 233 23.49 36.18 21.83
CA LEU A 233 22.26 35.86 22.58
C LEU A 233 21.30 37.06 22.72
N GLN A 234 21.56 38.16 22.02
CA GLN A 234 20.78 39.40 22.12
C GLN A 234 20.21 39.93 20.80
N ASN A 235 20.27 39.16 19.71
CA ASN A 235 19.59 39.44 18.44
C ASN A 235 18.89 38.20 17.88
#